data_AF-A0A8J1IZS5-F1
#
_entry.id   AF-A0A8J1IZS5-F1
#
_cell.length_a   1.000
_cell.length_b   1.000
_cell.length_c   1.000
_cell.angle_alpha   90.00
_cell.angle_beta   90.00
_cell.angle_gamma   90.00
#
_symmetry.space_group_name_H-M   'P 1'
#
loop_
_entity.id
_entity.type
_entity.pdbx_description
1 polymer ?
#
loop_
_entity_poly.entity_id
_entity_poly.type
_entity_poly.pdbx_seq_one_letter_code
_entity_poly.pdbx_strand_id
1 'polypeptide(L)'
;MAELEGNSAVWTHKEEELKRRIKHLLKCDVSAENLVDERTVPKADCLLTAWILETISQDETSYCNNFKKMSALLKLGGHLVLIGDIQGSFFIVGGHKYHILPIGEEFLRKTLEDEGYSIVFYSAVGRNAEKQTTNYEKIVCIIARKVRER
;
A
#
# COMPACT_ATOMS: atom_id res chain seq x y z
N MET A 1 8.53 13.52 11.78
CA MET A 1 7.06 13.68 11.67
C MET A 1 6.55 14.94 12.40
N ALA A 2 6.89 15.15 13.68
CA ALA A 2 6.56 16.40 14.39
C ALA A 2 7.08 17.68 13.69
N GLU A 3 8.35 17.66 13.27
CA GLU A 3 8.97 18.79 12.58
C GLU A 3 8.32 19.13 11.23
N LEU A 4 7.97 18.11 10.43
CA LEU A 4 7.34 18.31 9.12
C LEU A 4 5.91 18.87 9.21
N GLU A 5 5.21 18.61 10.31
CA GLU A 5 3.86 19.14 10.56
C GLU A 5 3.89 20.56 11.15
N GLY A 6 5.07 21.19 11.26
CA GLY A 6 5.24 22.53 11.82
C GLY A 6 4.90 22.63 13.31
N ASN A 7 4.66 21.51 13.98
CA ASN A 7 4.27 21.43 15.38
C ASN A 7 5.25 20.52 16.11
N SER A 8 6.17 21.13 16.86
CA SER A 8 7.12 20.44 17.74
C SER A 8 6.45 19.87 19.00
N ALA A 9 5.18 19.43 18.90
CA ALA A 9 4.56 18.62 19.94
C ALA A 9 5.50 17.47 20.28
N VAL A 10 5.68 17.21 21.57
CA VAL A 10 6.54 16.14 22.07
C VAL A 10 6.09 14.85 21.37
N TRP A 11 7.01 14.19 20.67
CA TRP A 11 6.74 13.01 19.84
C TRP A 11 5.96 11.92 20.58
N THR A 12 6.09 11.87 21.91
CA THR A 12 5.33 10.99 22.82
C THR A 12 3.83 11.21 22.71
N HIS A 13 3.35 12.45 22.61
CA HIS A 13 1.92 12.75 22.45
C HIS A 13 1.36 12.14 21.16
N LYS A 14 2.12 12.22 20.05
CA LYS A 14 1.70 11.64 18.76
C LYS A 14 1.68 10.12 18.80
N GLU A 15 2.65 9.51 19.47
CA GLU A 15 2.68 8.06 19.68
C GLU A 15 1.47 7.59 20.50
N GLU A 16 1.17 8.28 21.60
CA GLU A 16 0.01 7.99 22.44
C GLU A 16 -1.31 8.18 21.68
N GLU A 17 -1.44 9.26 20.91
CA GLU A 17 -2.62 9.48 20.07
C GLU A 17 -2.79 8.35 19.04
N LEU A 18 -1.72 7.96 18.35
CA LEU A 18 -1.75 6.86 17.39
C LEU A 18 -2.20 5.56 18.07
N LYS A 19 -1.60 5.22 19.23
CA LYS A 19 -2.00 4.05 20.02
C LYS A 19 -3.47 4.08 20.40
N ARG A 20 -4.02 5.24 20.80
CA ARG A 20 -5.46 5.38 21.12
C ARG A 20 -6.37 5.28 19.88
N ARG A 21 -5.89 5.68 18.70
CA ARG A 21 -6.65 5.65 17.45
C ARG A 21 -6.73 4.25 16.84
N ILE A 22 -5.71 3.41 17.02
CA ILE A 22 -5.75 2.00 16.61
C ILE A 22 -6.80 1.27 17.44
N LYS A 23 -7.85 0.76 16.79
CA LYS A 23 -8.96 0.08 17.46
C LYS A 23 -8.83 -1.44 17.45
N HIS A 24 -8.26 -1.98 16.38
CA HIS A 24 -8.15 -3.42 16.16
C HIS A 24 -6.80 -3.76 15.54
N LEU A 25 -6.26 -4.90 15.94
CA LEU A 25 -5.15 -5.57 15.28
C LEU A 25 -5.69 -6.87 14.72
N LEU A 26 -5.73 -6.99 13.40
CA LEU A 26 -6.35 -8.12 12.71
C LEU A 26 -5.29 -8.86 11.90
N LYS A 27 -5.43 -10.18 11.81
CA LYS A 27 -4.64 -10.98 10.88
C LYS A 27 -5.19 -10.77 9.47
N CYS A 28 -4.31 -10.37 8.55
CA CYS A 28 -4.61 -10.39 7.12
C CYS A 28 -4.06 -11.67 6.51
N ASP A 29 -4.92 -12.51 5.92
CA ASP A 29 -4.51 -13.74 5.24
C ASP A 29 -4.58 -13.59 3.73
N VAL A 30 -3.42 -13.51 3.09
CA VAL A 30 -3.30 -13.32 1.65
C VAL A 30 -3.69 -14.56 0.85
N SER A 31 -3.59 -15.74 1.47
CA SER A 31 -3.95 -17.02 0.85
C SER A 31 -5.45 -17.27 0.85
N ALA A 32 -6.18 -16.63 1.77
CA ALA A 32 -7.63 -16.73 1.85
C ALA A 32 -8.31 -15.96 0.71
N GLU A 33 -9.57 -16.29 0.46
CA GLU A 33 -10.42 -15.58 -0.53
C GLU A 33 -10.56 -14.10 -0.17
N ASN A 34 -10.80 -13.83 1.11
CA ASN A 34 -10.87 -12.49 1.69
C ASN A 34 -9.68 -12.25 2.63
N LEU A 35 -9.12 -11.03 2.61
CA LEU A 35 -7.95 -10.69 3.43
C LEU A 35 -8.26 -10.67 4.92
N VAL A 36 -9.45 -10.22 5.27
CA VAL A 36 -9.97 -10.19 6.64
C VAL A 36 -11.37 -10.78 6.63
N ASP A 37 -11.79 -11.39 7.74
CA ASP A 37 -13.16 -11.85 7.89
C ASP A 37 -14.11 -10.65 7.77
N GLU A 38 -15.01 -10.67 6.79
CA GLU A 38 -15.95 -9.58 6.50
C GLU A 38 -16.87 -9.25 7.69
N ARG A 39 -17.02 -10.18 8.65
CA ARG A 39 -17.78 -9.95 9.89
C ARG A 39 -17.02 -9.09 10.90
N THR A 40 -15.71 -8.90 10.71
CA THR A 40 -14.85 -8.25 11.71
C THR A 40 -14.73 -6.74 11.54
N VAL A 41 -14.83 -6.20 10.33
CA VAL A 41 -14.70 -4.75 10.08
C VAL A 41 -15.64 -4.25 8.98
N PRO A 42 -16.26 -3.07 9.16
CA PRO A 42 -16.98 -2.42 8.08
C PRO A 42 -16.00 -1.96 6.99
N LYS A 43 -16.49 -1.75 5.75
CA LYS A 43 -15.71 -1.09 4.71
C LYS A 43 -15.16 0.25 5.21
N ALA A 44 -13.91 0.55 4.89
CA ALA A 44 -13.20 1.75 5.33
C ALA A 44 -13.49 2.95 4.42
N ASP A 45 -13.36 4.16 4.97
CA ASP A 45 -13.38 5.41 4.21
C ASP A 45 -12.04 5.69 3.52
N CYS A 46 -10.95 5.15 4.10
CA CYS A 46 -9.60 5.23 3.57
C CYS A 46 -8.87 3.89 3.77
N LEU A 47 -8.13 3.45 2.75
CA LEU A 47 -7.27 2.27 2.79
C LEU A 47 -5.83 2.71 2.53
N LEU A 48 -4.90 2.34 3.42
CA LEU A 48 -3.47 2.56 3.24
C LEU A 48 -2.79 1.20 3.02
N THR A 49 -1.99 1.11 1.96
CA THR A 49 -1.10 -0.03 1.71
C THR A 49 0.30 0.48 1.37
N ALA A 50 1.32 -0.16 1.92
CA ALA A 50 2.72 0.22 1.70
C ALA A 50 3.57 -1.03 1.51
N TRP A 51 4.10 -1.20 0.30
CA TRP A 51 4.97 -2.32 -0.11
C TRP A 51 4.40 -3.73 0.03
N ILE A 52 3.07 -3.87 0.17
CA ILE A 52 2.44 -5.16 0.37
C ILE A 52 2.18 -5.87 -0.96
N LEU A 53 1.55 -5.20 -1.93
CA LEU A 53 0.99 -5.84 -3.13
C LEU A 53 2.07 -6.52 -3.97
N GLU A 54 3.18 -5.84 -4.21
CA GLU A 54 4.34 -6.38 -4.93
C GLU A 54 5.06 -7.49 -4.15
N THR A 55 5.00 -7.49 -2.82
CA THR A 55 5.65 -8.49 -1.98
C THR A 55 4.86 -9.81 -1.92
N ILE A 56 3.53 -9.74 -1.95
CA ILE A 56 2.64 -10.90 -1.80
C ILE A 56 2.21 -11.51 -3.14
N SER A 57 2.68 -10.95 -4.25
CA SER A 57 2.28 -11.36 -5.61
C SER A 57 3.43 -12.06 -6.31
N GLN A 58 3.12 -13.11 -7.07
CA GLN A 58 4.08 -13.90 -7.84
C GLN A 58 4.19 -13.43 -9.30
N ASP A 59 3.12 -12.81 -9.80
CA ASP A 59 2.96 -12.29 -11.15
C ASP A 59 1.88 -11.18 -11.19
N GLU A 60 1.72 -10.53 -12.34
CA GLU A 60 0.73 -9.46 -12.54
C GLU A 60 -0.72 -9.93 -12.32
N THR A 61 -1.03 -11.19 -12.59
CA THR A 61 -2.38 -11.73 -12.37
C THR A 61 -2.69 -11.83 -10.88
N SER A 62 -1.76 -12.39 -10.10
CA SER A 62 -1.84 -12.44 -8.64
C SER A 62 -1.84 -11.03 -8.04
N TYR A 63 -1.12 -10.07 -8.61
CA TYR A 63 -1.16 -8.67 -8.21
C TYR A 63 -2.57 -8.09 -8.34
N CYS A 64 -3.18 -8.21 -9.51
CA CYS A 64 -4.55 -7.73 -9.75
C CYS A 64 -5.55 -8.40 -8.80
N ASN A 65 -5.44 -9.72 -8.59
CA ASN A 65 -6.31 -10.45 -7.67
C ASN A 65 -6.14 -9.97 -6.21
N ASN A 66 -4.90 -9.82 -5.74
CA ASN A 66 -4.60 -9.32 -4.40
C ASN A 66 -5.09 -7.89 -4.22
N PHE A 67 -4.90 -7.04 -5.23
CA PHE A 67 -5.42 -5.67 -5.22
C PHE A 67 -6.94 -5.63 -5.16
N LYS A 68 -7.63 -6.49 -5.91
CA LYS A 68 -9.10 -6.62 -5.85
C LYS A 68 -9.58 -7.00 -4.45
N LYS A 69 -8.92 -7.97 -3.79
CA LYS A 69 -9.23 -8.34 -2.40
C LYS A 69 -9.05 -7.16 -1.43
N MET A 70 -7.98 -6.37 -1.59
CA MET A 70 -7.76 -5.15 -0.79
C MET A 70 -8.83 -4.09 -1.08
N SER A 71 -9.15 -3.88 -2.36
CA SER A 71 -10.15 -2.90 -2.84
C SER A 71 -11.56 -3.19 -2.33
N ALA A 72 -11.89 -4.45 -2.05
CA ALA A 72 -13.17 -4.85 -1.45
C ALA A 72 -13.39 -4.24 -0.06
N LEU A 73 -12.30 -3.94 0.67
CA LEU A 73 -12.34 -3.32 1.99
C LEU A 73 -12.66 -1.81 1.94
N LEU A 74 -12.63 -1.19 0.77
CA LEU A 74 -12.84 0.24 0.61
C LEU A 74 -14.24 0.55 0.09
N LYS A 75 -14.91 1.54 0.71
CA LYS A 75 -16.21 2.06 0.24
C LYS A 75 -16.08 2.69 -1.15
N LEU A 76 -17.15 2.64 -1.94
CA LEU A 76 -17.30 3.53 -3.09
C LEU A 76 -17.21 4.99 -2.62
N GLY A 77 -16.43 5.80 -3.31
CA GLY A 77 -16.12 7.18 -2.95
C GLY A 77 -14.97 7.34 -1.95
N GLY A 78 -14.48 6.25 -1.35
CA GLY A 78 -13.34 6.24 -0.42
C GLY A 78 -11.99 6.43 -1.11
N HIS A 79 -10.94 6.63 -0.31
CA HIS A 79 -9.58 6.90 -0.81
C HIS A 79 -8.62 5.74 -0.54
N LEU A 80 -7.84 5.39 -1.55
CA LEU A 80 -6.66 4.54 -1.44
C LEU A 80 -5.43 5.44 -1.34
N VAL A 81 -4.57 5.14 -0.37
CA VAL A 81 -3.18 5.62 -0.32
C VAL A 81 -2.30 4.40 -0.55
N LEU A 82 -1.60 4.37 -1.69
CA LEU A 82 -0.72 3.28 -2.09
C LEU A 82 0.71 3.78 -2.14
N ILE A 83 1.59 3.11 -1.40
CA ILE A 83 3.04 3.28 -1.50
C ILE A 83 3.61 1.96 -2.03
N GLY A 84 4.45 2.02 -3.04
CA GLY A 84 5.04 0.81 -3.62
C GLY A 84 6.32 1.06 -4.38
N ASP A 85 7.03 -0.03 -4.64
CA ASP A 85 8.26 -0.06 -5.40
C ASP A 85 7.98 -0.29 -6.89
N ILE A 86 8.68 0.45 -7.74
CA ILE A 86 8.68 0.27 -9.20
C ILE A 86 9.99 -0.37 -9.62
N GLN A 87 9.90 -1.40 -10.47
CA GLN A 87 11.05 -2.18 -10.98
C GLN A 87 11.95 -2.78 -9.88
N GLY A 88 11.44 -2.94 -8.66
CA GLY A 88 12.11 -3.68 -7.58
C GLY A 88 11.88 -5.18 -7.72
N SER A 89 12.92 -5.98 -7.52
CA SER A 89 12.81 -7.44 -7.55
C SER A 89 13.15 -8.12 -6.23
N PHE A 90 13.70 -7.38 -5.27
CA PHE A 90 13.98 -7.90 -3.94
C PHE A 90 14.14 -6.82 -2.86
N PHE A 91 14.06 -7.27 -1.61
CA PHE A 91 14.59 -6.56 -0.45
C PHE A 91 15.32 -7.54 0.48
N ILE A 92 16.16 -7.01 1.36
CA ILE A 92 16.96 -7.79 2.32
C ILE A 92 16.59 -7.38 3.75
N VAL A 93 16.24 -8.36 4.58
CA VAL A 93 16.00 -8.18 6.02
C VAL A 93 16.81 -9.23 6.79
N GLY A 94 17.64 -8.79 7.74
CA GLY A 94 18.45 -9.71 8.55
C GLY A 94 19.40 -10.58 7.73
N GLY A 95 19.83 -10.12 6.55
CA GLY A 95 20.67 -10.89 5.62
C GLY A 95 19.90 -11.86 4.71
N HIS A 96 18.60 -12.04 4.91
CA HIS A 96 17.76 -12.84 4.01
C HIS A 96 17.18 -12.00 2.89
N LYS A 97 17.23 -12.52 1.66
CA LYS A 97 16.71 -11.88 0.46
C LYS A 97 15.29 -12.37 0.17
N TYR A 98 14.34 -11.45 0.18
CA TYR A 98 12.94 -11.68 -0.13
C TYR A 98 12.62 -11.21 -1.55
N HIS A 99 11.69 -11.90 -2.21
CA HIS A 99 11.19 -11.53 -3.53
C HIS A 99 10.28 -10.30 -3.47
N ILE A 100 10.32 -9.49 -4.52
CA ILE A 100 9.32 -8.50 -4.87
C ILE A 100 8.97 -8.71 -6.35
N LEU A 101 7.69 -8.66 -6.71
CA LEU A 101 7.26 -8.64 -8.10
C LEU A 101 7.67 -7.32 -8.75
N PRO A 102 8.53 -7.34 -9.79
CA PRO A 102 8.87 -6.12 -10.51
C PRO A 102 7.65 -5.65 -11.30
N ILE A 103 7.08 -4.51 -10.90
CA ILE A 103 5.97 -3.88 -11.61
C ILE A 103 6.40 -2.56 -12.26
N GLY A 104 5.80 -2.27 -13.40
CA GLY A 104 5.91 -0.98 -14.08
C GLY A 104 4.87 0.02 -13.58
N GLU A 105 5.15 1.32 -13.77
CA GLU A 105 4.19 2.37 -13.41
C GLU A 105 2.93 2.32 -14.28
N GLU A 106 3.07 2.03 -15.57
CA GLU A 106 1.93 1.89 -16.49
C GLU A 106 0.98 0.77 -16.04
N PHE A 107 1.55 -0.40 -15.70
CA PHE A 107 0.79 -1.53 -15.16
C PHE A 107 0.04 -1.14 -13.87
N LEU A 108 0.72 -0.45 -12.94
CA LEU A 108 0.10 0.01 -11.69
C LEU A 108 -1.07 0.96 -11.96
N ARG A 109 -0.89 1.97 -12.82
CA ARG A 109 -1.93 2.94 -13.18
C ARG A 109 -3.12 2.26 -13.84
N LYS A 110 -2.84 1.34 -14.77
CA LYS A 110 -3.88 0.56 -15.45
C LYS A 110 -4.66 -0.31 -14.48
N THR A 111 -3.98 -0.97 -13.54
CA THR A 111 -4.63 -1.79 -12.51
C THR A 111 -5.58 -0.96 -11.64
N LEU A 112 -5.16 0.25 -11.23
CA LEU A 112 -6.02 1.18 -10.50
C LEU A 112 -7.23 1.59 -11.33
N GLU A 113 -7.02 1.98 -12.58
CA GLU A 113 -8.11 2.38 -13.48
C GLU A 113 -9.10 1.22 -13.68
N ASP A 114 -8.62 0.03 -14.04
CA ASP A 114 -9.43 -1.16 -14.32
C ASP A 114 -10.28 -1.56 -13.09
N GLU A 115 -9.78 -1.37 -11.88
CA GLU A 115 -10.51 -1.58 -10.61
C GLU A 115 -11.34 -0.37 -10.14
N GLY A 116 -11.47 0.66 -10.98
CA GLY A 116 -12.39 1.74 -10.75
C GLY A 116 -11.89 2.89 -9.90
N TYR A 117 -10.58 3.12 -9.90
CA TYR A 117 -9.96 4.24 -9.22
C TYR A 117 -9.64 5.38 -10.18
N SER A 118 -9.84 6.60 -9.68
CA SER A 118 -9.35 7.84 -10.30
C SER A 118 -8.18 8.35 -9.47
N ILE A 119 -7.02 8.53 -10.08
CA ILE A 119 -5.82 9.04 -9.39
C ILE A 119 -5.99 10.53 -9.11
N VAL A 120 -5.88 10.91 -7.84
CA VAL A 120 -6.01 12.30 -7.34
C VAL A 120 -4.63 12.90 -7.09
N PHE A 121 -3.67 12.09 -6.64
CA PHE A 121 -2.30 12.50 -6.40
C PHE A 121 -1.34 11.40 -6.83
N TYR A 122 -0.22 11.81 -7.41
CA TYR A 122 0.88 10.94 -7.75
C TYR A 122 2.20 11.64 -7.46
N SER A 123 3.10 10.96 -6.76
CA SER A 123 4.48 11.38 -6.56
C SER A 123 5.40 10.18 -6.70
N ALA A 124 6.58 10.40 -7.25
CA ALA A 124 7.61 9.40 -7.36
C ALA A 124 8.95 9.96 -6.93
N VAL A 125 9.74 9.14 -6.24
CA VAL A 125 11.10 9.47 -5.82
C VAL A 125 12.02 8.37 -6.31
N GLY A 126 12.96 8.75 -7.18
CA GLY A 126 14.00 7.84 -7.67
C GLY A 126 14.90 7.35 -6.55
N ARG A 127 15.37 6.11 -6.65
CA ARG A 127 16.29 5.53 -5.68
C ARG A 127 17.61 6.29 -5.71
N ASN A 128 18.12 6.62 -4.52
CA ASN A 128 19.50 7.04 -4.36
C ASN A 128 20.39 5.78 -4.28
N ALA A 129 21.38 5.66 -5.17
CA ALA A 129 22.04 4.42 -5.58
C ALA A 129 22.92 3.70 -4.52
N GLU A 130 22.83 4.09 -3.25
CA GLU A 130 23.75 3.66 -2.19
C GLU A 130 23.32 2.39 -1.43
N LYS A 131 22.03 2.01 -1.48
CA LYS A 131 21.49 0.95 -0.61
C LYS A 131 21.56 -0.44 -1.23
N GLN A 132 22.43 -1.33 -0.74
CA GLN A 132 22.52 -2.72 -1.23
C GLN A 132 21.35 -3.63 -0.78
N THR A 133 20.42 -3.12 0.02
CA THR A 133 19.34 -3.93 0.64
C THR A 133 18.08 -4.06 -0.21
N THR A 134 18.03 -3.45 -1.40
CA THR A 134 16.91 -3.51 -2.35
C THR A 134 17.37 -2.99 -3.70
N ASN A 135 16.61 -3.20 -4.76
CA ASN A 135 16.95 -2.78 -6.11
C ASN A 135 15.84 -2.05 -6.88
N TYR A 136 14.81 -1.53 -6.21
CA TYR A 136 13.79 -0.72 -6.88
C TYR A 136 14.41 0.47 -7.64
N GLU A 137 13.74 0.93 -8.69
CA GLU A 137 14.15 2.12 -9.43
C GLU A 137 13.61 3.39 -8.76
N LYS A 138 12.34 3.36 -8.34
CA LYS A 138 11.65 4.47 -7.68
C LYS A 138 10.59 3.95 -6.71
N ILE A 139 10.32 4.76 -5.69
CA ILE A 139 9.15 4.60 -4.81
C ILE A 139 8.06 5.52 -5.33
N VAL A 140 6.84 5.01 -5.44
CA VAL A 140 5.66 5.81 -5.77
C VAL A 140 4.77 5.98 -4.55
N CYS A 141 4.11 7.14 -4.46
CA CYS A 141 3.02 7.42 -3.55
C CYS A 141 1.83 7.89 -4.39
N ILE A 142 0.73 7.13 -4.33
CA ILE A 142 -0.49 7.39 -5.09
C ILE A 142 -1.64 7.58 -4.11
N ILE A 143 -2.40 8.66 -4.29
CA ILE A 143 -3.72 8.80 -3.68
C ILE A 143 -4.74 8.67 -4.79
N ALA A 144 -5.65 7.70 -4.68
CA ALA A 144 -6.68 7.46 -5.67
C ALA A 144 -8.05 7.32 -5.01
N ARG A 145 -9.09 7.82 -5.67
CA ARG A 145 -10.48 7.73 -5.19
C ARG A 145 -11.20 6.62 -5.92
N LYS A 146 -11.90 5.75 -5.19
CA LYS A 146 -12.74 4.71 -5.78
C LYS A 146 -14.02 5.34 -6.35
N VAL A 147 -14.20 5.35 -7.67
CA VAL A 147 -15.30 6.05 -8.35
C VAL A 147 -16.34 5.13 -8.97
N ARG A 148 -16.03 3.84 -9.14
CA ARG A 148 -16.96 2.80 -9.60
C ARG A 148 -16.77 1.51 -8.82
N GLU A 149 -17.84 0.73 -8.65
CA GLU A 149 -17.73 -0.67 -8.23
C GLU A 149 -17.51 -1.51 -9.49
N ARG A 150 -16.64 -2.52 -9.41
CA ARG A 150 -16.35 -3.47 -10.50
C ARG A 150 -17.05 -4.80 -10.25
#